data_AF-A0A1R4JCX2-F1
#
_entry.id   AF-A0A1R4JCX2-F1
#
_cell.length_a   1.000
_cell.length_b   1.000
_cell.length_c   1.000
_cell.angle_alpha   90.00
_cell.angle_beta   90.00
_cell.angle_gamma   90.00
#
_symmetry.space_group_name_H-M   'P 1'
#
loop_
_entity.id
_entity.type
_entity.pdbx_description
1 polymer ?
#
loop_
_entity_poly.entity_id
_entity_poly.type
_entity_poly.pdbx_seq_one_letter_code
_entity_poly.pdbx_strand_id
1 'polypeptide(L)'
;MSRVLRIDGVEVHHLDADGPVTAVLAFGVGVADEQVSTLGISHVIEQLALDGAEGLESDVAGETRMSYTSMSVQGTPERVVSRLAAICERIADISAGGVHAGELRRTCRILQTEGGTAMGDSAHLAEHLNVRLGAQGWGLGAVTAQFLAKVTPQEVAEWAADRFTADNAVLALHGPMPEGLRLPLPRGPRCTPAGLDFLAQTYPAEYLSGGEEPSLSFVIEAPDATSIAAVVLLSSALRARAYRILRQEWGVVYGLEVEVVEAGGVAVLAVIVRCAEKEAADSMKGVL
;
A
#
# COMPACT_ATOMS: atom_id res chain seq x y z
N MET A 1 -26.93 -8.25 -1.80
CA MET A 1 -26.82 -8.32 -0.31
C MET A 1 -25.35 -8.56 0.03
N SER A 2 -24.81 -7.97 1.11
CA SER A 2 -23.45 -8.29 1.58
C SER A 2 -23.47 -9.38 2.64
N ARG A 3 -22.46 -10.26 2.63
CA ARG A 3 -22.26 -11.30 3.64
C ARG A 3 -20.78 -11.60 3.86
N VAL A 4 -20.44 -12.09 5.04
CA VAL A 4 -19.09 -12.56 5.37
C VAL A 4 -19.12 -14.09 5.52
N LEU A 5 -18.17 -14.78 4.90
CA LEU A 5 -18.04 -16.24 4.94
C LEU A 5 -16.57 -16.63 4.97
N ARG A 6 -16.27 -17.94 5.11
CA ARG A 6 -14.91 -18.46 5.14
C ARG A 6 -14.73 -19.59 4.14
N ILE A 7 -13.74 -19.47 3.26
CA ILE A 7 -13.39 -20.48 2.24
C ILE A 7 -11.91 -20.82 2.42
N ASP A 8 -11.62 -22.10 2.61
CA ASP A 8 -10.25 -22.61 2.83
C ASP A 8 -9.45 -21.89 3.94
N GLY A 9 -10.13 -21.22 4.87
CA GLY A 9 -9.50 -20.42 5.95
C GLY A 9 -9.53 -18.91 5.73
N VAL A 10 -9.64 -18.47 4.49
CA VAL A 10 -9.68 -17.06 4.11
C VAL A 10 -11.05 -16.48 4.41
N GLU A 11 -11.08 -15.29 5.02
CA GLU A 11 -12.31 -14.52 5.19
C GLU A 11 -12.74 -13.89 3.86
N VAL A 12 -14.00 -14.08 3.48
CA VAL A 12 -14.55 -13.61 2.21
C VAL A 12 -15.68 -12.64 2.47
N HIS A 13 -15.52 -11.40 2.02
CA HIS A 13 -16.54 -10.36 2.01
C HIS A 13 -17.20 -10.36 0.64
N HIS A 14 -18.41 -10.92 0.57
CA HIS A 14 -19.15 -11.06 -0.69
C HIS A 14 -20.27 -10.04 -0.77
N LEU A 15 -20.23 -9.20 -1.82
CA LEU A 15 -21.32 -8.35 -2.24
C LEU A 15 -21.96 -8.94 -3.50
N ASP A 16 -23.13 -9.54 -3.31
CA ASP A 16 -23.90 -10.15 -4.39
C ASP A 16 -24.53 -9.08 -5.30
N ALA A 17 -24.23 -9.17 -6.60
CA ALA A 17 -24.62 -8.23 -7.64
C ALA A 17 -24.61 -8.91 -9.02
N ASP A 18 -25.40 -8.38 -9.96
CA ASP A 18 -25.37 -8.84 -11.36
C ASP A 18 -24.12 -8.33 -12.09
N GLY A 19 -23.68 -9.07 -13.11
CA GLY A 19 -22.59 -8.68 -13.99
C GLY A 19 -21.28 -9.45 -13.76
N PRO A 20 -20.14 -8.92 -14.24
CA PRO A 20 -18.85 -9.60 -14.10
C PRO A 20 -18.43 -9.69 -12.64
N VAL A 21 -17.71 -10.77 -12.32
CA VAL A 21 -17.14 -10.97 -11.00
C VAL A 21 -15.84 -10.18 -10.89
N THR A 22 -15.70 -9.42 -9.81
CA THR A 22 -14.45 -8.78 -9.42
C THR A 22 -14.04 -9.34 -8.06
N ALA A 23 -12.81 -9.85 -7.98
CA ALA A 23 -12.22 -10.40 -6.78
C ALA A 23 -10.95 -9.62 -6.44
N VAL A 24 -10.75 -9.30 -5.16
CA VAL A 24 -9.51 -8.72 -4.64
C VAL A 24 -9.05 -9.57 -3.46
N LEU A 25 -7.98 -10.33 -3.67
CA LEU A 25 -7.30 -11.09 -2.62
C LEU A 25 -6.22 -10.18 -2.02
N ALA A 26 -6.39 -9.80 -0.77
CA ALA A 26 -5.46 -8.92 -0.06
C ALA A 26 -4.84 -9.66 1.13
N PHE A 27 -3.54 -9.40 1.35
CA PHE A 27 -2.77 -9.90 2.48
C PHE A 27 -2.39 -8.72 3.36
N GLY A 28 -2.54 -8.86 4.68
CA GLY A 28 -2.13 -7.86 5.67
C GLY A 28 -0.62 -7.78 5.84
N VAL A 29 0.10 -7.53 4.75
CA VAL A 29 1.54 -7.32 4.67
C VAL A 29 1.83 -6.31 3.57
N GLY A 30 2.62 -5.28 3.84
CA GLY A 30 3.05 -4.31 2.84
C GLY A 30 4.46 -3.83 3.11
N VAL A 31 4.83 -2.72 2.47
CA VAL A 31 6.15 -2.07 2.60
C VAL A 31 6.53 -1.80 4.06
N ALA A 32 5.55 -1.42 4.89
CA ALA A 32 5.78 -1.10 6.29
C ALA A 32 6.21 -2.31 7.13
N ASP A 33 6.01 -3.54 6.65
CA ASP A 33 6.43 -4.74 7.34
C ASP A 33 7.85 -5.17 6.96
N GLU A 34 8.40 -4.63 5.88
CA GLU A 34 9.67 -5.03 5.28
C GLU A 34 10.89 -4.46 6.03
N GLN A 35 12.08 -4.79 5.55
CA GLN A 35 13.35 -4.24 6.03
C GLN A 35 14.07 -3.53 4.89
N VAL A 36 14.97 -2.59 5.20
CA VAL A 36 15.78 -1.90 4.18
C VAL A 36 16.51 -2.89 3.26
N SER A 37 17.03 -3.99 3.80
CA SER A 37 17.76 -5.02 3.03
C SER A 37 16.88 -5.85 2.09
N THR A 38 15.59 -5.96 2.39
CA THR A 38 14.61 -6.75 1.63
C THR A 38 13.51 -5.89 1.02
N LEU A 39 13.66 -4.56 1.02
CA LEU A 39 12.65 -3.62 0.56
C LEU A 39 12.26 -3.93 -0.90
N GLY A 40 10.96 -4.14 -1.13
CA GLY A 40 10.36 -4.60 -2.37
C GLY A 40 10.06 -6.11 -2.42
N ILE A 41 10.34 -6.88 -1.35
CA ILE A 41 10.13 -8.34 -1.34
C ILE A 41 8.65 -8.75 -1.49
N SER A 42 7.72 -7.98 -0.94
CA SER A 42 6.28 -8.26 -1.09
C SER A 42 5.82 -8.01 -2.53
N HIS A 43 6.33 -6.95 -3.17
CA HIS A 43 6.08 -6.65 -4.57
C HIS A 43 6.69 -7.72 -5.50
N VAL A 44 7.85 -8.25 -5.16
CA VAL A 44 8.42 -9.41 -5.89
C VAL A 44 7.50 -10.62 -5.81
N ILE A 45 6.96 -10.96 -4.64
CA ILE A 45 6.04 -12.10 -4.50
C ILE A 45 4.75 -11.88 -5.28
N GLU A 46 4.18 -10.68 -5.22
CA GLU A 46 3.02 -10.30 -6.02
C GLU A 46 3.27 -10.57 -7.51
N GLN A 47 4.38 -10.06 -8.03
CA GLN A 47 4.77 -10.26 -9.43
C GLN A 47 5.04 -11.73 -9.77
N LEU A 48 5.71 -12.48 -8.91
CA LEU A 48 5.94 -13.93 -9.10
C LEU A 48 4.63 -14.73 -9.05
N ALA A 49 3.63 -14.28 -8.29
CA ALA A 49 2.31 -14.89 -8.21
C ALA A 49 1.45 -14.59 -9.44
N LEU A 50 1.72 -13.45 -10.11
CA LEU A 50 1.05 -13.03 -11.34
C LEU A 50 1.80 -13.41 -12.63
N ASP A 51 3.03 -13.93 -12.54
CA ASP A 51 3.85 -14.24 -13.72
C ASP A 51 3.10 -15.16 -14.70
N GLY A 52 3.14 -14.80 -15.99
CA GLY A 52 2.39 -15.48 -17.06
C GLY A 52 0.90 -15.12 -17.18
N ALA A 53 0.36 -14.25 -16.32
CA ALA A 53 -1.01 -13.73 -16.41
C ALA A 53 -1.11 -12.26 -16.89
N GLU A 54 0.01 -11.53 -16.89
CA GLU A 54 0.06 -10.14 -17.32
C GLU A 54 0.16 -10.01 -18.86
N GLY A 55 -0.73 -9.21 -19.44
CA GLY A 55 -0.81 -8.89 -20.87
C GLY A 55 -1.48 -7.53 -21.07
N LEU A 56 -1.48 -7.00 -22.31
CA LEU A 56 -2.02 -5.66 -22.61
C LEU A 56 -3.52 -5.48 -22.30
N GLU A 57 -4.26 -6.59 -22.19
CA GLU A 57 -5.65 -6.64 -21.73
C GLU A 57 -5.75 -7.62 -20.54
N SER A 58 -4.89 -7.45 -19.53
CA SER A 58 -4.86 -8.35 -18.40
C SER A 58 -6.14 -8.25 -17.57
N ASP A 59 -6.68 -9.42 -17.24
CA ASP A 59 -7.79 -9.58 -16.30
C ASP A 59 -7.34 -9.62 -14.85
N VAL A 60 -6.04 -9.40 -14.62
CA VAL A 60 -5.40 -9.38 -13.30
C VAL A 60 -4.59 -8.11 -13.11
N ALA A 61 -4.51 -7.65 -11.86
CA ALA A 61 -3.61 -6.57 -11.47
C ALA A 61 -3.13 -6.78 -10.04
N GLY A 62 -1.86 -6.48 -9.79
CA GLY A 62 -1.26 -6.48 -8.47
C GLY A 62 -1.07 -5.07 -7.93
N GLU A 63 -1.09 -4.93 -6.60
CA GLU A 63 -0.74 -3.69 -5.92
C GLU A 63 -0.14 -3.98 -4.54
N THR A 64 1.09 -3.53 -4.32
CA THR A 64 1.75 -3.52 -3.02
C THR A 64 1.68 -2.11 -2.44
N ARG A 65 0.98 -1.96 -1.31
CA ARG A 65 0.87 -0.72 -0.55
C ARG A 65 1.71 -0.78 0.73
N MET A 66 1.62 0.28 1.53
CA MET A 66 2.33 0.35 2.81
C MET A 66 1.90 -0.74 3.80
N SER A 67 0.61 -1.04 3.93
CA SER A 67 0.08 -1.96 4.95
C SER A 67 -0.50 -3.26 4.40
N TYR A 68 -0.60 -3.40 3.08
CA TYR A 68 -1.16 -4.59 2.46
C TYR A 68 -0.61 -4.80 1.05
N THR A 69 -0.72 -6.03 0.57
CA THR A 69 -0.40 -6.44 -0.80
C THR A 69 -1.62 -7.14 -1.36
N SER A 70 -2.04 -6.80 -2.57
CA SER A 70 -3.27 -7.32 -3.15
C SER A 70 -3.11 -7.75 -4.60
N MET A 71 -3.89 -8.77 -4.98
CA MET A 71 -4.05 -9.22 -6.35
C MET A 71 -5.53 -9.22 -6.67
N SER A 72 -5.89 -8.53 -7.74
CA SER A 72 -7.26 -8.40 -8.23
C SER A 72 -7.45 -9.21 -9.51
N VAL A 73 -8.65 -9.78 -9.67
CA VAL A 73 -9.05 -10.55 -10.85
C VAL A 73 -10.46 -10.11 -11.26
N GLN A 74 -10.70 -9.90 -12.55
CA GLN A 74 -12.02 -9.56 -13.07
C GLN A 74 -12.42 -10.41 -14.28
N GLY A 75 -13.65 -10.91 -14.30
CA GLY A 75 -14.18 -11.61 -15.47
C GLY A 75 -15.40 -12.47 -15.21
N THR A 76 -15.50 -13.59 -15.94
CA THR A 76 -16.53 -14.59 -15.68
C THR A 76 -16.23 -15.34 -14.38
N PRO A 77 -17.24 -15.92 -13.71
CA PRO A 77 -17.04 -16.70 -12.49
C PRO A 77 -15.97 -17.79 -12.63
N GLU A 78 -15.96 -18.52 -13.74
CA GLU A 78 -15.01 -19.62 -14.00
C GLU A 78 -13.59 -19.10 -14.14
N ARG A 79 -13.42 -17.95 -14.81
CA ARG A 79 -12.10 -17.33 -14.97
C ARG A 79 -11.58 -16.83 -13.63
N VAL A 80 -12.42 -16.20 -12.81
CA VAL A 80 -12.05 -15.74 -11.46
C VAL A 80 -11.62 -16.92 -10.58
N VAL A 81 -12.37 -18.02 -10.58
CA VAL A 81 -12.02 -19.23 -9.82
C VAL A 81 -10.68 -19.79 -10.28
N SER A 82 -10.49 -19.97 -11.58
CA SER A 82 -9.24 -20.52 -12.13
C SER A 82 -8.03 -19.65 -11.82
N ARG A 83 -8.16 -18.33 -11.94
CA ARG A 83 -7.06 -17.39 -11.69
C ARG A 83 -6.71 -17.28 -10.21
N LEU A 84 -7.72 -17.17 -9.33
CA LEU A 84 -7.47 -17.14 -7.88
C LEU A 84 -6.82 -18.44 -7.40
N ALA A 85 -7.26 -19.59 -7.91
CA ALA A 85 -6.64 -20.86 -7.60
C ALA A 85 -5.16 -20.88 -8.04
N ALA A 86 -4.86 -20.46 -9.27
CA ALA A 86 -3.49 -20.41 -9.78
C ALA A 86 -2.60 -19.46 -8.96
N ILE A 87 -3.11 -18.28 -8.57
CA ILE A 87 -2.40 -17.32 -7.70
C ILE A 87 -2.08 -17.97 -6.34
N CYS A 88 -3.07 -18.60 -5.70
CA CYS A 88 -2.89 -19.24 -4.40
C CYS A 88 -1.92 -20.42 -4.47
N GLU A 89 -2.02 -21.25 -5.51
CA GLU A 89 -1.10 -22.37 -5.76
C GLU A 89 0.32 -21.87 -6.01
N ARG A 90 0.49 -20.78 -6.75
CA ARG A 90 1.79 -20.16 -6.96
C ARG A 90 2.38 -19.61 -5.67
N ILE A 91 1.59 -18.95 -4.83
CA ILE A 91 2.03 -18.50 -3.50
C ILE A 91 2.46 -19.69 -2.63
N ALA A 92 1.72 -20.79 -2.66
CA ALA A 92 2.07 -22.00 -1.92
C ALA A 92 3.39 -22.63 -2.44
N ASP A 93 3.61 -22.65 -3.74
CA ASP A 93 4.86 -23.11 -4.37
C ASP A 93 6.04 -22.19 -4.02
N ILE A 94 5.86 -20.87 -4.07
CA ILE A 94 6.86 -19.88 -3.63
C ILE A 94 7.24 -20.14 -2.17
N SER A 95 6.25 -20.30 -1.29
CA SER A 95 6.44 -20.58 0.15
C SER A 95 7.19 -21.89 0.39
N ALA A 96 7.07 -22.85 -0.53
CA ALA A 96 7.80 -24.13 -0.49
C ALA A 96 9.21 -24.07 -1.11
N GLY A 97 9.65 -22.89 -1.58
CA GLY A 97 10.96 -22.71 -2.22
C GLY A 97 10.98 -22.95 -3.74
N GLY A 98 9.81 -22.90 -4.40
CA GLY A 98 9.66 -23.11 -5.84
C GLY A 98 10.21 -21.99 -6.74
N VAL A 99 10.79 -20.93 -6.17
CA VAL A 99 11.35 -19.80 -6.93
C VAL A 99 12.76 -20.12 -7.42
N HIS A 100 12.96 -20.10 -8.73
CA HIS A 100 14.30 -20.24 -9.31
C HIS A 100 15.04 -18.90 -9.36
N ALA A 101 16.35 -18.92 -9.12
CA ALA A 101 17.17 -17.71 -9.08
C ALA A 101 17.16 -16.90 -10.41
N GLY A 102 16.94 -17.55 -11.55
CA GLY A 102 16.82 -16.88 -12.84
C GLY A 102 15.54 -16.07 -12.97
N GLU A 103 14.43 -16.64 -12.51
CA GLU A 103 13.11 -16.00 -12.46
C GLU A 103 13.14 -14.80 -11.52
N LEU A 104 13.61 -15.00 -10.28
CA LEU A 104 13.75 -13.93 -9.30
C LEU A 104 14.56 -12.74 -9.84
N ARG A 105 15.72 -13.00 -10.45
CA ARG A 105 16.55 -11.95 -11.05
C ARG A 105 15.86 -11.19 -12.18
N ARG A 106 14.99 -11.86 -12.95
CA ARG A 106 14.20 -11.22 -14.02
C ARG A 106 13.17 -10.29 -13.38
N THR A 107 12.40 -10.77 -12.43
CA THR A 107 11.37 -10.00 -11.72
C THR A 107 11.96 -8.78 -11.02
N CYS A 108 13.03 -8.95 -10.23
CA CYS A 108 13.69 -7.82 -9.58
C CYS A 108 14.18 -6.75 -10.57
N ARG A 109 14.63 -7.15 -11.78
CA ARG A 109 15.08 -6.19 -12.80
C ARG A 109 13.92 -5.40 -13.41
N ILE A 110 12.77 -6.04 -13.62
CA ILE A 110 11.56 -5.37 -14.10
C ILE A 110 11.16 -4.30 -13.08
N LEU A 111 11.04 -4.68 -11.81
CA LEU A 111 10.68 -3.77 -10.72
C LEU A 111 11.68 -2.61 -10.53
N GLN A 112 12.97 -2.88 -10.66
CA GLN A 112 13.98 -1.81 -10.62
C GLN A 112 13.87 -0.83 -11.78
N THR A 113 13.26 -1.23 -12.90
CA THR A 113 13.05 -0.36 -14.07
C THR A 113 11.83 0.55 -13.88
N GLU A 114 10.82 0.12 -13.12
CA GLU A 114 9.67 0.95 -12.75
C GLU A 114 10.11 2.17 -11.91
N GLY A 115 11.13 1.98 -11.07
CA GLY A 115 11.74 3.06 -10.29
C GLY A 115 10.82 3.61 -9.21
N GLY A 116 11.21 4.76 -8.62
CA GLY A 116 10.43 5.43 -7.59
C GLY A 116 10.68 4.95 -6.16
N THR A 117 9.94 5.54 -5.22
CA THR A 117 9.93 5.16 -3.80
C THR A 117 8.79 4.17 -3.55
N ALA A 118 8.82 3.49 -2.40
CA ALA A 118 7.82 2.47 -2.07
C ALA A 118 6.40 3.05 -1.87
N MET A 119 6.24 4.36 -1.69
CA MET A 119 4.95 5.06 -1.68
C MET A 119 4.54 5.68 -3.03
N GLY A 120 5.32 5.49 -4.10
CA GLY A 120 5.00 5.98 -5.43
C GLY A 120 4.77 7.50 -5.47
N ASP A 121 3.57 7.91 -5.89
CA ASP A 121 3.17 9.31 -6.08
C ASP A 121 3.09 10.13 -4.78
N SER A 122 2.99 9.48 -3.61
CA SER A 122 2.91 10.14 -2.28
C SER A 122 4.29 10.37 -1.65
N ALA A 123 5.29 10.74 -2.47
CA ALA A 123 6.68 10.90 -2.04
C ALA A 123 6.84 11.92 -0.89
N HIS A 124 6.04 12.99 -0.85
CA HIS A 124 6.12 14.01 0.20
C HIS A 124 5.63 13.50 1.56
N LEU A 125 4.50 12.79 1.62
CA LEU A 125 4.06 12.13 2.86
C LEU A 125 5.08 11.08 3.29
N ALA A 126 5.67 10.34 2.34
CA ALA A 126 6.70 9.36 2.62
C ALA A 126 7.92 9.99 3.32
N GLU A 127 8.38 11.15 2.87
CA GLU A 127 9.47 11.90 3.52
C GLU A 127 9.09 12.36 4.94
N HIS A 128 7.85 12.85 5.14
CA HIS A 128 7.35 13.17 6.48
C HIS A 128 7.35 11.96 7.41
N LEU A 129 6.97 10.79 6.92
CA LEU A 129 7.02 9.55 7.69
C LEU A 129 8.46 9.12 7.95
N ASN A 130 9.36 9.21 6.97
CA ASN A 130 10.76 8.85 7.15
C ASN A 130 11.45 9.68 8.23
N VAL A 131 11.26 11.01 8.21
CA VAL A 131 11.83 11.87 9.25
C VAL A 131 11.27 11.54 10.63
N ARG A 132 9.98 11.21 10.73
CA ARG A 132 9.31 10.92 12.00
C ARG A 132 9.59 9.52 12.54
N LEU A 133 9.80 8.52 11.67
CA LEU A 133 9.81 7.10 12.02
C LEU A 133 11.17 6.42 11.75
N GLY A 134 12.04 7.07 10.97
CA GLY A 134 13.30 6.50 10.48
C GLY A 134 13.10 5.61 9.25
N ALA A 135 14.18 4.97 8.78
CA ALA A 135 14.16 4.03 7.66
C ALA A 135 13.67 2.63 8.09
N GLN A 136 12.48 2.58 8.70
CA GLN A 136 11.82 1.37 9.19
C GLN A 136 10.30 1.58 9.16
N GLY A 137 9.53 0.49 9.16
CA GLY A 137 8.08 0.61 9.24
C GLY A 137 7.52 1.46 8.10
N TRP A 138 6.55 2.29 8.45
CA TRP A 138 5.98 3.29 7.53
C TRP A 138 6.99 4.33 7.00
N GLY A 139 8.13 4.53 7.67
CA GLY A 139 9.18 5.41 7.18
C GLY A 139 10.01 4.81 6.03
N LEU A 140 9.85 3.52 5.72
CA LEU A 140 10.40 2.90 4.51
C LEU A 140 9.75 3.44 3.22
N GLY A 141 8.61 4.13 3.31
CA GLY A 141 7.92 4.69 2.15
C GLY A 141 8.80 5.60 1.30
N ALA A 142 9.73 6.34 1.91
CA ALA A 142 10.67 7.24 1.21
C ALA A 142 11.95 6.54 0.74
N VAL A 143 12.16 5.28 1.14
CA VAL A 143 13.37 4.54 0.83
C VAL A 143 13.22 3.88 -0.54
N THR A 144 14.29 3.90 -1.32
CA THR A 144 14.35 3.22 -2.61
C THR A 144 14.81 1.77 -2.42
N ALA A 145 14.24 0.84 -3.18
CA ALA A 145 14.53 -0.60 -3.11
C ALA A 145 15.91 -0.98 -3.71
N GLN A 146 16.98 -0.32 -3.28
CA GLN A 146 18.33 -0.44 -3.83
C GLN A 146 18.91 -1.86 -3.68
N PHE A 147 18.46 -2.60 -2.67
CA PHE A 147 18.96 -3.93 -2.35
C PHE A 147 18.13 -5.07 -2.95
N LEU A 148 17.06 -4.77 -3.70
CA LEU A 148 16.15 -5.78 -4.24
C LEU A 148 16.86 -6.83 -5.12
N ALA A 149 17.91 -6.43 -5.84
CA ALA A 149 18.72 -7.35 -6.66
C ALA A 149 19.56 -8.35 -5.84
N LYS A 150 19.70 -8.16 -4.53
CA LYS A 150 20.42 -9.05 -3.62
C LYS A 150 19.50 -10.02 -2.87
N VAL A 151 18.19 -9.83 -2.93
CA VAL A 151 17.21 -10.72 -2.33
C VAL A 151 17.39 -12.13 -2.91
N THR A 152 17.38 -13.12 -2.04
CA THR A 152 17.59 -14.52 -2.37
C THR A 152 16.27 -15.28 -2.50
N PRO A 153 16.22 -16.39 -3.26
CA PRO A 153 15.02 -17.23 -3.32
C PRO A 153 14.59 -17.76 -1.94
N GLN A 154 15.54 -17.97 -1.03
CA GLN A 154 15.25 -18.41 0.33
C GLN A 154 14.53 -17.32 1.12
N GLU A 155 15.00 -16.07 1.10
CA GLU A 155 14.32 -14.94 1.76
C GLU A 155 12.90 -14.75 1.21
N VAL A 156 12.70 -14.93 -0.11
CA VAL A 156 11.37 -14.85 -0.74
C VAL A 156 10.45 -15.97 -0.22
N ALA A 157 10.95 -17.21 -0.15
CA ALA A 157 10.18 -18.34 0.35
C ALA A 157 9.80 -18.18 1.82
N GLU A 158 10.75 -17.76 2.67
CA GLU A 158 10.54 -17.49 4.08
C GLU A 158 9.51 -16.36 4.28
N TRP A 159 9.65 -15.25 3.53
CA TRP A 159 8.70 -14.14 3.59
C TRP A 159 7.29 -14.56 3.13
N ALA A 160 7.17 -15.33 2.06
CA ALA A 160 5.89 -15.84 1.57
C ALA A 160 5.22 -16.76 2.60
N ALA A 161 5.98 -17.72 3.17
CA ALA A 161 5.48 -18.66 4.15
C ALA A 161 4.98 -17.99 5.43
N ASP A 162 5.63 -16.90 5.85
CA ASP A 162 5.27 -16.16 7.06
C ASP A 162 4.12 -15.18 6.83
N ARG A 163 4.06 -14.52 5.66
CA ARG A 163 3.19 -13.35 5.43
C ARG A 163 2.04 -13.58 4.45
N PHE A 164 2.20 -14.44 3.45
CA PHE A 164 1.20 -14.70 2.40
C PHE A 164 0.37 -15.95 2.72
N THR A 165 -0.31 -15.91 3.87
CA THR A 165 -1.01 -17.07 4.45
C THR A 165 -2.52 -16.87 4.48
N ALA A 166 -3.27 -17.98 4.58
CA ALA A 166 -4.73 -17.97 4.57
C ALA A 166 -5.32 -17.11 5.70
N ASP A 167 -4.74 -17.14 6.90
CA ASP A 167 -5.28 -16.41 8.05
C ASP A 167 -4.85 -14.92 8.06
N ASN A 168 -3.84 -14.56 7.26
CA ASN A 168 -3.45 -13.18 6.96
C ASN A 168 -4.13 -12.61 5.70
N ALA A 169 -4.97 -13.40 5.03
CA ALA A 169 -5.64 -13.01 3.79
C ALA A 169 -7.12 -12.67 4.01
N VAL A 170 -7.63 -11.79 3.15
CA VAL A 170 -9.05 -11.48 2.98
C VAL A 170 -9.36 -11.45 1.49
N LEU A 171 -10.52 -11.96 1.08
CA LEU A 171 -11.05 -11.85 -0.27
C LEU A 171 -12.26 -10.92 -0.28
N ALA A 172 -12.17 -9.79 -0.97
CA ALA A 172 -13.35 -9.02 -1.34
C ALA A 172 -13.87 -9.53 -2.69
N LEU A 173 -15.16 -9.86 -2.75
CA LEU A 173 -15.80 -10.44 -3.93
C LEU A 173 -17.06 -9.65 -4.27
N HIS A 174 -17.14 -9.13 -5.48
CA HIS A 174 -18.31 -8.46 -6.05
C HIS A 174 -18.82 -9.25 -7.26
N GLY A 175 -20.13 -9.45 -7.36
CA GLY A 175 -20.75 -10.23 -8.44
C GLY A 175 -21.39 -11.53 -7.93
N PRO A 176 -21.86 -12.42 -8.83
CA PRO A 176 -22.41 -13.72 -8.42
C PRO A 176 -21.32 -14.58 -7.76
N MET A 177 -21.68 -15.32 -6.71
CA MET A 177 -20.75 -16.24 -6.04
C MET A 177 -20.28 -17.34 -7.02
N PRO A 178 -18.99 -17.42 -7.35
CA PRO A 178 -18.50 -18.45 -8.26
C PRO A 178 -18.60 -19.84 -7.64
N GLU A 179 -19.15 -20.80 -8.39
CA GLU A 179 -19.13 -22.19 -7.97
C GLU A 179 -17.70 -22.74 -7.94
N GLY A 180 -17.38 -23.55 -6.94
CA GLY A 180 -16.06 -24.20 -6.84
C GLY A 180 -14.91 -23.28 -6.46
N LEU A 181 -15.17 -22.07 -5.95
CA LEU A 181 -14.13 -21.18 -5.44
C LEU A 181 -13.28 -21.87 -4.36
N ARG A 182 -11.97 -21.95 -4.62
CA ARG A 182 -10.94 -22.48 -3.71
C ARG A 182 -9.82 -21.47 -3.56
N LEU A 183 -9.24 -21.43 -2.37
CA LEU A 183 -8.14 -20.54 -1.99
C LEU A 183 -7.07 -21.36 -1.25
N PRO A 184 -6.33 -22.25 -1.95
CA PRO A 184 -5.37 -23.18 -1.35
C PRO A 184 -4.08 -22.50 -0.87
N LEU A 185 -4.20 -21.47 -0.03
CA LEU A 185 -3.08 -20.75 0.57
C LEU A 185 -2.43 -21.56 1.72
N PRO A 186 -1.12 -21.38 1.95
CA PRO A 186 -0.47 -21.94 3.13
C PRO A 186 -1.10 -21.41 4.42
N ARG A 187 -1.04 -22.20 5.49
CA ARG A 187 -1.50 -21.81 6.82
C ARG A 187 -0.39 -21.06 7.56
N GLY A 188 -0.77 -20.07 8.34
CA GLY A 188 0.14 -19.32 9.20
C GLY A 188 -0.63 -18.27 10.00
N PRO A 189 -0.01 -17.64 11.01
CA PRO A 189 -0.69 -16.69 11.86
C PRO A 189 -1.09 -15.42 11.09
N ARG A 190 -2.17 -14.77 11.55
CA ARG A 190 -2.48 -13.40 11.13
C ARG A 190 -1.37 -12.47 11.58
N CYS A 191 -0.90 -11.60 10.68
CA CYS A 191 0.10 -10.59 11.02
C CYS A 191 -0.54 -9.47 11.85
N THR A 192 0.23 -8.93 12.79
CA THR A 192 -0.14 -7.69 13.46
C THR A 192 0.27 -6.53 12.54
N PRO A 193 -0.64 -5.61 12.18
CA PRO A 193 -0.29 -4.48 11.34
C PRO A 193 0.82 -3.61 11.95
N ALA A 194 1.76 -3.15 11.13
CA ALA A 194 2.78 -2.20 11.56
C ALA A 194 2.16 -0.89 12.07
N GLY A 195 2.54 -0.49 13.28
CA GLY A 195 2.16 0.79 13.88
C GLY A 195 3.04 1.95 13.40
N LEU A 196 2.74 3.16 13.89
CA LEU A 196 3.56 4.36 13.68
C LEU A 196 4.48 4.57 14.88
N ASP A 197 5.65 3.96 14.85
CA ASP A 197 6.65 4.06 15.92
C ASP A 197 7.49 5.34 15.80
N PHE A 198 7.00 6.43 16.41
CA PHE A 198 7.65 7.74 16.33
C PHE A 198 9.01 7.79 17.04
N LEU A 199 10.01 8.33 16.35
CA LEU A 199 11.28 8.72 16.93
C LEU A 199 11.09 9.86 17.93
N ALA A 200 11.89 9.84 18.99
CA ALA A 200 11.90 10.91 19.98
C ALA A 200 12.40 12.22 19.34
N GLN A 201 11.49 13.18 19.19
CA GLN A 201 11.74 14.50 18.59
C GLN A 201 11.01 15.59 19.36
N THR A 202 11.49 16.82 19.25
CA THR A 202 10.79 18.00 19.77
C THR A 202 9.94 18.59 18.65
N TYR A 203 8.66 18.85 18.93
CA TYR A 203 7.72 19.43 17.96
C TYR A 203 7.24 20.81 18.42
N PRO A 204 6.96 21.76 17.49
CA PRO A 204 7.13 21.64 16.05
C PRO A 204 8.60 21.51 15.63
N ALA A 205 8.85 20.78 14.55
CA ALA A 205 10.18 20.56 13.98
C ALA A 205 10.19 21.01 12.53
N GLU A 206 11.32 21.54 12.09
CA GLU A 206 11.58 21.92 10.71
C GLU A 206 12.76 21.09 10.19
N TYR A 207 12.67 20.66 8.94
CA TYR A 207 13.73 19.93 8.27
C TYR A 207 13.70 20.25 6.77
N LEU A 208 14.84 20.10 6.13
CA LEU A 208 14.96 20.18 4.68
C LEU A 208 14.88 18.74 4.14
N SER A 209 13.92 18.49 3.27
CA SER A 209 13.90 17.30 2.43
C SER A 209 14.40 17.66 1.02
N GLY A 210 14.71 16.66 0.21
CA GLY A 210 15.10 16.89 -1.20
C GLY A 210 13.97 17.38 -2.11
N GLY A 211 12.75 17.58 -1.60
CA GLY A 211 11.61 18.07 -2.37
C GLY A 211 11.61 19.59 -2.57
N GLU A 212 11.06 20.05 -3.69
CA GLU A 212 10.96 21.48 -4.04
C GLU A 212 9.71 22.17 -3.45
N GLU A 213 8.73 21.38 -2.99
CA GLU A 213 7.43 21.89 -2.53
C GLU A 213 7.41 22.01 -1.00
N PRO A 214 7.06 23.17 -0.43
CA PRO A 214 6.90 23.32 1.01
C PRO A 214 5.70 22.51 1.52
N SER A 215 5.88 21.84 2.64
CA SER A 215 4.85 20.98 3.22
C SER A 215 4.81 21.03 4.75
N LEU A 216 3.62 20.82 5.30
CA LEU A 216 3.36 20.72 6.73
C LEU A 216 2.75 19.36 7.04
N SER A 217 3.18 18.72 8.12
CA SER A 217 2.53 17.49 8.60
C SER A 217 2.13 17.57 10.07
N PHE A 218 1.00 16.93 10.37
CA PHE A 218 0.37 16.89 11.68
C PHE A 218 0.18 15.43 12.10
N VAL A 219 0.38 15.16 13.39
CA VAL A 219 0.06 13.87 14.00
C VAL A 219 -1.21 14.06 14.81
N ILE A 220 -2.20 13.20 14.57
CA ILE A 220 -3.52 13.28 15.17
C ILE A 220 -3.83 11.92 15.80
N GLU A 221 -4.23 11.90 17.08
CA GLU A 221 -4.77 10.69 17.70
C GLU A 221 -6.09 10.32 17.03
N ALA A 222 -6.18 9.07 16.57
CA ALA A 222 -7.33 8.54 15.86
C ALA A 222 -7.60 7.07 16.28
N PRO A 223 -7.92 6.81 17.56
CA PRO A 223 -7.96 5.45 18.13
C PRO A 223 -9.11 4.59 17.60
N ASP A 224 -10.07 5.17 16.89
CA ASP A 224 -11.28 4.48 16.43
C ASP A 224 -11.78 4.98 15.07
N ALA A 225 -12.76 4.28 14.49
CA ALA A 225 -13.31 4.62 13.19
C ALA A 225 -13.96 6.03 13.15
N THR A 226 -14.43 6.54 14.29
CA THR A 226 -15.10 7.86 14.34
C THR A 226 -14.06 8.98 14.25
N SER A 227 -12.97 8.85 15.00
CA SER A 227 -11.85 9.78 14.96
C SER A 227 -11.11 9.74 13.61
N ILE A 228 -10.96 8.57 12.99
CA ILE A 228 -10.46 8.45 11.60
C ILE A 228 -11.38 9.21 10.63
N ALA A 229 -12.71 9.00 10.71
CA ALA A 229 -13.66 9.73 9.87
C ALA A 229 -13.57 11.25 10.10
N ALA A 230 -13.37 11.71 11.33
CA ALA A 230 -13.16 13.11 11.65
C ALA A 230 -11.87 13.67 11.01
N VAL A 231 -10.78 12.89 10.99
CA VAL A 231 -9.53 13.28 10.29
C VAL A 231 -9.76 13.43 8.79
N VAL A 232 -10.52 12.54 8.16
CA VAL A 232 -10.87 12.63 6.72
C VAL A 232 -11.74 13.87 6.43
N LEU A 233 -12.67 14.20 7.31
CA LEU A 233 -13.47 15.43 7.19
C LEU A 233 -12.60 16.68 7.39
N LEU A 234 -11.69 16.64 8.37
CA LEU A 234 -10.73 17.71 8.64
C LEU A 234 -9.82 17.95 7.43
N SER A 235 -9.28 16.89 6.82
CA SER A 235 -8.41 17.00 5.63
C SER A 235 -9.16 17.64 4.46
N SER A 236 -10.41 17.26 4.26
CA SER A 236 -11.29 17.84 3.23
C SER A 236 -11.59 19.33 3.49
N ALA A 237 -11.91 19.68 4.73
CA ALA A 237 -12.19 21.06 5.13
C ALA A 237 -10.94 21.95 5.05
N LEU A 238 -9.79 21.44 5.49
CA LEU A 238 -8.49 22.10 5.38
C LEU A 238 -8.14 22.35 3.92
N ARG A 239 -8.26 21.34 3.06
CA ARG A 239 -8.02 21.45 1.62
C ARG A 239 -8.88 22.55 1.00
N ALA A 240 -10.19 22.54 1.27
CA ALA A 240 -11.12 23.53 0.72
C ALA A 240 -10.81 24.95 1.20
N ARG A 241 -10.51 25.11 2.50
CA ARG A 241 -10.15 26.41 3.08
C ARG A 241 -8.83 26.94 2.51
N ALA A 242 -7.78 26.13 2.51
CA ALA A 242 -6.46 26.50 2.01
C ALA A 242 -6.52 26.83 0.52
N TYR A 243 -7.29 26.06 -0.27
CA TYR A 243 -7.44 26.33 -1.70
C TYR A 243 -8.12 27.68 -1.96
N ARG A 244 -9.21 27.99 -1.25
CA ARG A 244 -9.89 29.29 -1.35
C ARG A 244 -8.92 30.44 -1.04
N ILE A 245 -8.21 30.37 0.08
CA ILE A 245 -7.30 31.45 0.49
C ILE A 245 -6.12 31.57 -0.48
N LEU A 246 -5.37 30.49 -0.66
CA LEU A 246 -4.10 30.52 -1.38
C LEU A 246 -4.27 30.67 -2.89
N ARG A 247 -5.26 29.99 -3.49
CA ARG A 247 -5.46 29.99 -4.94
C ARG A 247 -6.43 31.07 -5.40
N GLN A 248 -7.55 31.28 -4.69
CA GLN A 248 -8.61 32.17 -5.17
C GLN A 248 -8.46 33.60 -4.66
N GLU A 249 -8.07 33.78 -3.40
CA GLU A 249 -7.92 35.13 -2.80
C GLU A 249 -6.53 35.71 -3.04
N TRP A 250 -5.48 34.92 -2.87
CA TRP A 250 -4.09 35.41 -2.93
C TRP A 250 -3.40 35.11 -4.27
N GLY A 251 -3.78 34.03 -4.96
CA GLY A 251 -3.18 33.65 -6.25
C GLY A 251 -1.72 33.19 -6.17
N VAL A 252 -1.27 32.72 -4.99
CA VAL A 252 0.14 32.41 -4.70
C VAL A 252 0.53 30.94 -4.89
N VAL A 253 -0.46 30.06 -5.10
CA VAL A 253 -0.24 28.62 -5.35
C VAL A 253 -0.81 28.20 -6.70
N TYR A 254 -0.24 27.17 -7.31
CA TYR A 254 -0.84 26.44 -8.43
C TYR A 254 -1.94 25.49 -7.94
N GLY A 255 -1.63 24.75 -6.88
CA GLY A 255 -2.50 23.77 -6.26
C GLY A 255 -1.97 23.35 -4.90
N LEU A 256 -2.72 22.47 -4.24
CA LEU A 256 -2.30 21.85 -2.99
C LEU A 256 -2.88 20.44 -2.90
N GLU A 257 -2.15 19.59 -2.22
CA GLU A 257 -2.50 18.20 -1.93
C GLU A 257 -2.58 18.02 -0.43
N VAL A 258 -3.54 17.21 0.00
CA VAL A 258 -3.67 16.80 1.39
C VAL A 258 -3.73 15.29 1.40
N GLU A 259 -2.74 14.68 2.03
CA GLU A 259 -2.60 13.24 2.14
C GLU A 259 -2.77 12.83 3.60
N VAL A 260 -3.38 11.67 3.81
CA VAL A 260 -3.60 11.11 5.15
C VAL A 260 -3.22 9.65 5.12
N VAL A 261 -2.42 9.25 6.10
CA VAL A 261 -2.16 7.87 6.47
C VAL A 261 -2.68 7.64 7.87
N GLU A 262 -3.20 6.46 8.13
CA GLU A 262 -3.56 6.00 9.47
C GLU A 262 -2.94 4.63 9.74
N ALA A 263 -2.46 4.45 10.96
CA ALA A 263 -2.06 3.16 11.49
C ALA A 263 -1.96 3.20 13.02
N GLY A 264 -2.33 2.09 13.67
CA GLY A 264 -2.15 1.91 15.12
C GLY A 264 -2.91 2.92 15.98
N GLY A 265 -4.02 3.47 15.50
CA GLY A 265 -4.81 4.47 16.22
C GLY A 265 -4.27 5.90 16.12
N VAL A 266 -3.39 6.16 15.15
CA VAL A 266 -2.82 7.48 14.88
C VAL A 266 -2.96 7.78 13.38
N ALA A 267 -3.25 9.04 13.04
CA ALA A 267 -3.22 9.53 11.69
C ALA A 267 -2.10 10.57 11.50
N VAL A 268 -1.40 10.50 10.38
CA VAL A 268 -0.49 11.55 9.91
C VAL A 268 -1.13 12.21 8.70
N LEU A 269 -1.36 13.52 8.81
CA LEU A 269 -1.90 14.35 7.75
C LEU A 269 -0.77 15.22 7.22
N ALA A 270 -0.53 15.20 5.91
CA ALA A 270 0.42 16.09 5.25
C ALA A 270 -0.32 17.04 4.29
N VAL A 271 0.08 18.31 4.28
CA VAL A 271 -0.37 19.32 3.32
C VAL A 271 0.84 19.72 2.49
N ILE A 272 0.75 19.49 1.19
CA ILE A 272 1.79 19.81 0.21
C ILE A 272 1.30 20.99 -0.62
N VAL A 273 2.12 22.02 -0.75
CA VAL A 273 1.74 23.24 -1.46
C VAL A 273 2.60 23.45 -2.69
N ARG A 274 1.96 23.45 -3.86
CA ARG A 274 2.61 23.67 -5.15
C ARG A 274 2.70 25.16 -5.43
N CYS A 275 3.82 25.80 -5.09
CA CYS A 275 4.04 27.23 -5.29
C CYS A 275 5.45 27.53 -5.82
N ALA A 276 5.66 28.77 -6.30
CA ALA A 276 7.01 29.25 -6.58
C ALA A 276 7.76 29.47 -5.26
N GLU A 277 9.08 29.25 -5.26
CA GLU A 277 9.94 29.38 -4.06
C GLU A 277 9.74 30.71 -3.31
N LYS A 278 9.66 31.82 -4.05
CA LYS A 278 9.43 33.15 -3.48
C LYS A 278 8.10 33.31 -2.72
N GLU A 279 7.11 32.45 -3.00
CA GLU A 279 5.77 32.46 -2.39
C GLU A 279 5.63 31.42 -1.26
N ALA A 280 6.68 30.63 -0.98
CA ALA A 280 6.61 29.52 -0.02
C ALA A 280 6.24 29.97 1.39
N ALA A 281 6.85 31.05 1.89
CA ALA A 281 6.60 31.56 3.23
C ALA A 281 5.16 32.03 3.43
N ASP A 282 4.59 32.74 2.44
CA ASP A 282 3.21 33.21 2.51
C ASP A 282 2.22 32.07 2.30
N SER A 283 2.57 31.09 1.46
CA SER A 283 1.80 29.87 1.28
C SER A 283 1.64 29.07 2.58
N MET A 284 2.71 28.91 3.36
CA MET A 284 2.63 28.21 4.66
C MET A 284 1.76 28.94 5.68
N LYS A 285 1.78 30.29 5.69
CA LYS A 285 0.90 31.08 6.57
C LYS A 285 -0.58 30.92 6.23
N GLY A 286 -0.93 30.71 4.96
CA GLY A 286 -2.33 30.53 4.55
C GLY A 286 -2.88 29.12 4.79
N VAL A 287 -2.02 28.14 5.09
CA VAL A 287 -2.43 26.78 5.52
C VAL A 287 -2.81 26.76 7.00
N LEU A 288 -2.09 27.51 7.86
CA LEU A 288 -2.33 27.64 9.30
C LEU A 288 -3.51 28.58 9.61
#